data_AF-A0A7Y2AUX3-F1
#
_entry.id   AF-A0A7Y2AUX3-F1
#
_cell.length_a   1.000
_cell.length_b   1.000
_cell.length_c   1.000
_cell.angle_alpha   90.00
_cell.angle_beta   90.00
_cell.angle_gamma   90.00
#
_symmetry.space_group_name_H-M   'P 1'
#
loop_
_entity.id
_entity.type
_entity.pdbx_description
1 polymer ?
#
loop_
_entity_poly.entity_id
_entity_poly.type
_entity_poly.pdbx_seq_one_letter_code
_entity_poly.pdbx_strand_id
1 'polypeptide(L)'
;MGCNSCSTGKDGQPKGCKNNGTCGTDGCNKLTVFDWLSNMSLPSGAKPFDIVEVRFKNSRKEFFRNPENLSLSIGDIVATQTQSGHDIGMVT
;
A
#
# COMPACT_ATOMS: atom_id res chain seq x y z
N MET A 1 13.87 -7.46 -6.97
CA MET A 1 13.31 -7.36 -8.33
C MET A 1 12.42 -6.13 -8.36
N GLY A 2 12.84 -5.05 -9.02
CA GLY A 2 12.03 -3.83 -9.20
C GLY A 2 11.49 -3.75 -10.63
N CYS A 3 10.38 -3.04 -10.84
CA CYS A 3 9.82 -2.82 -12.16
C CYS A 3 10.81 -1.97 -12.99
N ASN A 4 11.39 -2.54 -14.05
CA ASN A 4 12.43 -1.89 -14.87
C ASN A 4 11.87 -0.79 -15.79
N SER A 5 10.58 -0.84 -16.11
CA SER A 5 9.88 0.19 -16.87
C SER A 5 8.39 0.18 -16.49
N CYS A 6 7.75 1.35 -16.55
CA CYS A 6 6.31 1.52 -16.31
C CYS A 6 5.61 1.82 -17.64
N SER A 7 5.42 0.80 -18.47
CA SER A 7 4.68 0.95 -19.74
C SER A 7 3.35 0.22 -19.66
N THR A 8 2.24 0.86 -20.03
CA THR A 8 0.93 0.20 -20.00
C THR A 8 0.77 -0.72 -21.20
N GLY A 9 0.35 -1.97 -20.97
CA GLY A 9 -0.01 -2.91 -22.04
C GLY A 9 -1.31 -2.51 -22.74
N LYS A 10 -1.63 -3.18 -23.85
CA LYS A 10 -2.89 -2.97 -24.59
C LYS A 10 -4.13 -3.23 -23.71
N ASP A 11 -3.96 -4.02 -22.65
CA ASP A 11 -5.00 -4.43 -21.71
C ASP A 11 -5.12 -3.50 -20.49
N GLY A 12 -4.46 -2.34 -20.50
CA GLY A 12 -4.49 -1.37 -19.38
C GLY A 12 -3.64 -1.75 -18.17
N GLN A 13 -3.09 -2.97 -18.13
CA GLN A 13 -2.19 -3.43 -17.07
C GLN A 13 -0.76 -2.91 -17.27
N PRO A 14 -0.07 -2.45 -16.21
CA PRO A 14 1.31 -2.01 -16.34
C PRO A 14 2.28 -3.17 -16.56
N LYS A 15 3.02 -3.12 -17.67
CA LYS A 15 4.15 -4.02 -17.97
C LYS A 15 5.30 -3.65 -17.05
N GLY A 16 5.79 -4.61 -16.28
CA GLY A 16 6.96 -4.44 -15.42
C GLY A 16 6.83 -5.13 -14.06
N CYS A 17 5.61 -5.34 -13.58
CA CYS A 17 5.39 -5.82 -12.22
C CYS A 17 4.79 -7.25 -12.15
N LYS A 18 4.68 -7.99 -13.27
CA LYS A 18 4.18 -9.39 -13.33
C LYS A 18 2.89 -9.65 -12.52
N ASN A 19 2.01 -8.65 -12.37
CA ASN A 19 0.84 -8.68 -11.47
C ASN A 19 1.15 -8.94 -9.98
N ASN A 20 2.39 -8.70 -9.55
CA ASN A 20 2.78 -8.69 -8.16
C ASN A 20 2.39 -7.34 -7.53
N GLY A 21 1.77 -7.42 -6.35
CA GLY A 21 1.33 -6.26 -5.56
C GLY A 21 0.09 -5.60 -6.12
N THR A 22 -0.13 -4.33 -5.77
CA THR A 22 -1.29 -3.54 -6.22
C THR A 22 -1.19 -3.03 -7.66
N CYS A 23 -0.32 -3.60 -8.51
CA CYS A 23 -0.04 -3.05 -9.83
C CYS A 23 -1.28 -2.98 -10.77
N GLY A 24 -2.28 -3.84 -10.55
CA GLY A 24 -3.54 -3.82 -11.29
C GLY A 24 -4.52 -2.72 -10.87
N THR A 25 -4.40 -2.19 -9.65
CA THR A 25 -5.29 -1.16 -9.08
C THR A 25 -4.60 0.20 -8.91
N ASP A 26 -3.31 0.20 -8.59
CA ASP A 26 -2.49 1.37 -8.27
C ASP A 26 -1.45 1.70 -9.37
N GLY A 27 -1.52 1.01 -10.51
CA GLY A 27 -0.65 1.24 -11.66
C GLY A 27 0.81 0.81 -11.41
N CYS A 28 1.73 1.29 -12.24
CA CYS A 28 3.16 1.03 -12.05
C CYS A 28 3.78 2.15 -11.22
N ASN A 29 4.15 1.82 -9.99
CA ASN A 29 4.87 2.71 -9.09
C ASN A 29 6.15 2.02 -8.59
N LYS A 30 7.23 2.79 -8.47
CA LYS A 30 8.52 2.35 -7.90
C LYS A 30 8.37 1.75 -6.49
N LEU A 31 7.33 2.15 -5.76
CA LEU A 31 7.05 1.75 -4.38
C LEU A 31 6.00 0.65 -4.22
N THR A 32 5.45 0.10 -5.31
CA THR A 32 4.51 -1.02 -5.21
C THR A 32 5.25 -2.23 -4.63
N VAL A 33 4.80 -2.69 -3.47
CA VAL A 33 5.31 -3.89 -2.80
C VAL A 33 4.25 -4.98 -2.91
N PHE A 34 4.68 -6.22 -3.05
CA PHE A 34 3.79 -7.37 -3.02
C PHE A 34 3.69 -7.90 -1.60
N ASP A 35 2.46 -8.06 -1.11
CA ASP A 35 2.21 -8.73 0.16
C ASP A 35 2.19 -10.26 -0.04
N TRP A 36 3.29 -10.91 0.32
CA TRP A 36 3.43 -12.36 0.28
C TRP A 36 2.49 -13.10 1.22
N LEU A 37 1.96 -12.44 2.25
CA LEU A 37 1.11 -13.02 3.27
C LEU A 37 -0.37 -12.68 3.06
N SER A 38 -0.70 -11.96 1.99
CA SER A 38 -2.06 -11.48 1.67
C SER A 38 -3.14 -12.57 1.65
N ASN A 39 -2.76 -13.82 1.35
CA ASN A 39 -3.69 -14.96 1.32
C ASN A 39 -3.60 -15.86 2.56
N MET A 40 -2.97 -15.41 3.64
CA MET A 40 -2.94 -16.15 4.89
C MET A 40 -4.00 -15.61 5.86
N SER A 41 -4.75 -16.54 6.46
CA SER A 41 -5.60 -16.19 7.59
C SER A 41 -4.75 -16.11 8.86
N LEU A 42 -5.11 -15.17 9.74
CA LEU A 42 -4.53 -15.11 11.07
C LEU A 42 -4.88 -16.39 11.84
N PRO A 43 -3.94 -16.96 12.61
CA PRO A 43 -4.23 -18.08 13.51
C PRO A 43 -5.38 -17.75 14.45
N SER A 44 -6.19 -18.75 14.82
CA SER A 44 -7.31 -18.58 15.73
C SER A 44 -6.87 -17.93 17.05
N GLY A 45 -7.46 -16.77 17.38
CA GLY A 45 -7.16 -16.02 18.60
C GLY A 45 -6.06 -14.95 18.45
N ALA A 46 -5.38 -14.88 17.31
CA ALA A 46 -4.46 -13.78 17.01
C ALA A 46 -5.25 -12.54 16.58
N LYS A 47 -4.91 -11.39 17.15
CA LYS A 47 -5.49 -10.10 16.74
C LYS A 47 -4.78 -9.60 15.47
N PRO A 48 -5.50 -8.97 14.53
CA PRO A 48 -4.88 -8.24 13.45
C PRO A 48 -3.88 -7.24 14.00
N PHE A 49 -2.74 -7.12 13.31
CA PHE A 49 -1.74 -6.14 13.66
C PHE A 49 -2.29 -4.75 13.30
N ASP A 50 -2.23 -3.81 14.23
CA ASP A 50 -2.85 -2.48 14.11
C ASP A 50 -1.97 -1.46 13.38
N ILE A 51 -0.91 -1.92 12.72
CA ILE A 51 0.00 -1.07 11.96
C ILE A 51 -0.41 -1.04 10.49
N VAL A 52 -0.52 0.17 9.96
CA VAL A 52 -0.78 0.44 8.54
C VAL A 52 0.43 1.09 7.90
N GLU A 53 0.78 0.66 6.69
CA GLU A 53 1.75 1.35 5.84
C GLU A 53 1.02 2.45 5.06
N VAL A 54 1.51 3.68 5.15
CA VAL A 54 0.96 4.82 4.41
C VAL A 54 2.03 5.37 3.48
N ARG A 55 1.67 5.47 2.21
CA ARG A 55 2.51 6.03 1.16
C ARG A 55 2.09 7.46 0.86
N PHE A 56 3.08 8.35 0.81
CA PHE A 56 2.92 9.75 0.45
C PHE A 56 3.53 10.04 -0.93
N LYS A 57 3.40 11.30 -1.37
CA LYS A 57 4.09 11.80 -2.58
C LYS A 57 5.62 11.67 -2.42
N ASN A 58 6.33 11.71 -3.55
CA ASN A 58 7.80 11.70 -3.62
C ASN A 58 8.49 10.48 -2.99
N SER A 59 7.85 9.32 -3.08
CA SER A 59 8.42 8.04 -2.61
C SER A 59 8.66 7.92 -1.10
N ARG A 60 7.95 8.71 -0.27
CA ARG A 60 7.99 8.54 1.18
C ARG A 60 6.93 7.53 1.62
N LYS A 61 7.31 6.63 2.52
CA LYS A 61 6.43 5.69 3.23
C LYS A 61 6.71 5.77 4.71
N GLU A 62 5.67 5.68 5.51
CA GLU A 62 5.77 5.61 6.96
C GLU A 62 4.74 4.61 7.50
N PHE A 63 5.02 4.06 8.68
CA PHE A 63 4.13 3.12 9.36
C PHE A 63 3.43 3.85 10.50
N PHE A 64 2.12 3.71 10.56
CA PHE A 64 1.27 4.31 11.59
C PHE A 64 0.53 3.22 12.34
N ARG A 65 0.30 3.42 13.64
CA ARG A 65 -0.66 2.60 14.39
C ARG A 65 -2.07 3.16 14.18
N ASN A 66 -3.04 2.27 14.15
CA ASN A 66 -4.46 2.56 14.08
C ASN A 66 -5.12 2.24 15.44
N PRO A 67 -4.86 3.04 16.49
CA PRO A 67 -5.34 2.76 17.84
C PRO A 67 -6.86 2.82 17.95
N GLU A 68 -7.52 3.59 17.08
CA GLU A 68 -8.97 3.72 17.01
C GLU A 68 -9.64 2.56 16.26
N ASN A 69 -8.84 1.64 15.70
CA ASN A 69 -9.31 0.46 14.98
C ASN A 69 -10.27 0.83 13.84
N LEU A 70 -9.91 1.90 13.11
CA LEU A 70 -10.62 2.34 11.91
C LEU A 70 -10.60 1.21 10.87
N SER A 71 -11.70 1.00 10.17
CA SER A 71 -11.80 0.02 9.09
C SER A 71 -11.09 0.56 7.84
N LEU A 72 -9.78 0.31 7.73
CA LEU A 72 -8.94 0.74 6.62
C LEU A 72 -8.67 -0.41 5.65
N SER A 73 -8.74 -0.11 4.36
CA SER A 73 -8.41 -1.00 3.26
C SER A 73 -7.28 -0.45 2.41
N ILE A 74 -6.56 -1.33 1.71
CA ILE A 74 -5.54 -0.93 0.74
C ILE A 74 -6.18 0.00 -0.30
N GLY A 75 -5.57 1.17 -0.48
CA GLY A 75 -6.01 2.21 -1.39
C GLY A 75 -6.85 3.31 -0.78
N ASP A 76 -7.21 3.22 0.51
CA ASP A 76 -7.88 4.30 1.21
C ASP A 76 -6.96 5.52 1.35
N ILE A 77 -7.54 6.71 1.14
CA ILE A 77 -6.84 7.98 1.36
C ILE A 77 -6.99 8.38 2.81
N VAL A 78 -5.88 8.64 3.48
CA VAL A 78 -5.82 8.92 4.92
C VAL A 78 -5.07 10.22 5.19
N ALA A 79 -5.47 10.91 6.25
CA ALA A 79 -4.77 12.07 6.78
C ALA A 79 -3.99 11.66 8.04
N THR A 80 -2.68 11.87 8.02
CA THR A 80 -1.79 11.54 9.14
C THR A 80 -1.32 12.81 9.84
N GLN A 81 -1.29 12.80 11.17
CA GLN A 81 -0.74 13.91 11.97
C GLN A 81 0.78 13.98 11.79
N THR A 82 1.30 15.18 11.55
CA THR A 82 2.75 15.45 11.54
C THR A 82 3.12 16.43 12.66
N GLN A 83 4.41 16.73 12.83
CA GLN A 83 4.88 17.71 13.82
C GLN A 83 4.21 19.08 13.66
N SER A 84 3.87 19.45 12.42
CA SER A 84 3.11 20.67 12.13
C SER A 84 2.14 20.40 10.98
N GLY A 85 0.86 20.25 11.33
CA GLY A 85 -0.23 20.02 10.37
C GLY A 85 -0.47 18.54 10.03
N HIS A 86 -1.08 18.32 8.88
CA HIS A 86 -1.48 17.01 8.39
C HIS A 86 -0.89 16.72 7.03
N ASP A 87 -0.67 15.44 6.77
CA ASP A 87 -0.21 14.95 5.48
C ASP A 87 -1.20 13.94 4.92
N ILE A 88 -1.32 13.91 3.59
CA ILE A 88 -2.32 13.10 2.90
C ILE A 88 -1.59 11.98 2.16
N GLY A 89 -1.89 10.75 2.55
CA GLY A 89 -1.30 9.55 1.99
C GLY A 89 -2.37 8.52 1.61
N MET A 90 -1.89 7.40 1.08
CA MET A 90 -2.70 6.25 0.68
C MET A 90 -2.21 5.01 1.43
N VAL A 91 -3.14 4.21 1.95
CA VAL A 91 -2.81 2.93 2.59
C VAL A 91 -2.31 1.95 1.52
N THR A 92 -1.16 1.30 1.77
CA THR A 92 -0.53 0.35 0.83
C THR A 92 -0.21 -1.00 1.44
#